data_AF-A0A7Y9MIP8-F1
#
_entry.id   AF-A0A7Y9MIP8-F1
#
_cell.length_a   1.000
_cell.length_b   1.000
_cell.length_c   1.000
_cell.angle_alpha   90.00
_cell.angle_beta   90.00
_cell.angle_gamma   90.00
#
_symmetry.space_group_name_H-M   'P 1'
#
loop_
_entity.id
_entity.type
_entity.pdbx_description
1 polymer ?
#
loop_
_entity_poly.entity_id
_entity_poly.type
_entity_poly.pdbx_seq_one_letter_code
_entity_poly.pdbx_strand_id
1 'polypeptide(L)'
;MDPEEFRDLIAPFLNPSAQEVLEELYRDAINREGDLPAQLRHARIVYCLQRLASVKAPRPLATILGALRDFPDETDELCSYLLSLCETDADRVAAICGEFLVETTYMTDWQQAWVLRVLSRCVSSAEPTTVANVTAFVSEPARGWLPRLEAARVLAANGTLRAEDARALRVQAPEAYKSDIAGLVAANHDRLAWSESFLDGIREDHLADVVIKGIIDSKS
;
A
#
# COMPACT_ATOMS: atom_id res chain seq x y z
N MET A 1 32.28 23.67 30.16
CA MET A 1 31.88 22.37 29.59
C MET A 1 33.10 21.48 29.74
N ASP A 2 32.97 20.46 30.57
CA ASP A 2 34.04 19.49 30.81
C ASP A 2 34.33 18.70 29.52
N PRO A 3 35.61 18.42 29.16
CA PRO A 3 35.94 17.50 28.08
C PRO A 3 35.23 16.13 28.16
N GLU A 4 34.96 15.61 29.37
CA GLU A 4 34.18 14.37 29.54
C GLU A 4 32.69 14.59 29.24
N GLU A 5 32.09 15.69 29.70
CA GLU A 5 30.71 16.07 29.33
C GLU A 5 30.56 16.27 27.82
N PHE A 6 31.56 16.89 27.16
CA PHE A 6 31.54 17.05 25.71
C PHE A 6 31.64 15.70 25.03
N ARG A 7 32.59 14.82 25.43
CA ARG A 7 32.73 13.48 24.87
C ARG A 7 31.44 12.67 25.01
N ASP A 8 30.77 12.71 26.16
CA ASP A 8 29.51 12.00 26.38
C ASP A 8 28.38 12.60 25.54
N LEU A 9 28.39 13.92 25.29
CA LEU A 9 27.47 14.60 24.40
C LEU A 9 27.65 14.19 22.92
N ILE A 10 28.90 13.99 22.46
CA ILE A 10 29.20 13.58 21.07
C ILE A 10 29.28 12.06 20.86
N ALA A 11 29.38 11.24 21.91
CA ALA A 11 29.54 9.79 21.79
C ALA A 11 28.47 9.08 20.94
N PRO A 12 27.17 9.44 21.03
CA PRO A 12 26.14 8.87 20.13
C PRO A 12 26.32 9.29 18.66
N PHE A 13 26.89 10.47 18.41
CA PHE A 13 27.16 10.99 17.06
C PHE A 13 28.45 10.43 16.46
N LEU A 14 29.37 9.91 17.29
CA LEU A 14 30.62 9.30 16.84
C LEU A 14 30.43 7.86 16.34
N ASN A 15 29.35 7.17 16.73
CA ASN A 15 29.06 5.79 16.32
C ASN A 15 27.57 5.61 15.98
N PRO A 16 27.06 6.22 14.90
CA PRO A 16 25.67 6.01 14.49
C PRO A 16 25.44 4.54 14.14
N SER A 17 24.27 4.03 14.50
CA SER A 17 23.83 2.71 14.08
C SER A 17 23.65 2.64 12.56
N ALA A 18 23.72 1.43 11.99
CA ALA A 18 23.49 1.23 10.56
C ALA A 18 22.09 1.75 10.13
N GLN A 19 21.09 1.67 11.00
CA GLN A 19 19.76 2.21 10.74
C GLN A 19 19.77 3.74 10.69
N GLU A 20 20.39 4.42 11.65
CA GLU A 20 20.48 5.89 11.64
C GLU A 20 21.21 6.41 10.39
N VAL A 21 22.27 5.73 9.97
CA VAL A 21 22.98 6.06 8.72
C VAL A 21 22.05 5.91 7.51
N LEU A 22 21.23 4.85 7.45
CA LEU A 22 20.27 4.65 6.36
C LEU A 22 19.14 5.69 6.37
N GLU A 23 18.64 6.05 7.53
CA GLU A 23 17.60 7.07 7.70
C GLU A 23 18.10 8.45 7.23
N GLU A 24 19.31 8.83 7.61
CA GLU A 24 19.94 10.08 7.17
C GLU A 24 20.27 10.03 5.67
N LEU A 25 20.77 8.91 5.15
CA LEU A 25 21.05 8.73 3.72
C LEU A 25 19.78 8.84 2.88
N TYR A 26 18.67 8.25 3.34
CA TYR A 26 17.36 8.39 2.72
C TYR A 26 16.88 9.84 2.73
N ARG A 27 16.94 10.50 3.91
CA ARG A 27 16.57 11.91 4.06
C ARG A 27 17.36 12.80 3.11
N ASP A 28 18.67 12.60 3.03
CA ASP A 28 19.54 13.33 2.10
C ASP A 28 19.14 13.08 0.64
N ALA A 29 18.77 11.86 0.28
CA ALA A 29 18.38 11.50 -1.09
C ALA A 29 17.06 12.15 -1.53
N ILE A 30 16.10 12.30 -0.62
CA ILE A 30 14.80 12.92 -0.93
C ILE A 30 14.82 14.45 -0.85
N ASN A 31 15.71 15.05 -0.03
CA ASN A 31 15.72 16.50 0.20
C ASN A 31 16.75 17.28 -0.64
N ARG A 32 17.83 16.66 -1.13
CA ARG A 32 18.83 17.36 -1.96
C ARG A 32 18.43 17.33 -3.44
N GLU A 33 17.56 18.27 -3.82
CA GLU A 33 17.33 18.58 -5.22
C GLU A 33 18.59 19.20 -5.85
N GLY A 34 19.14 18.57 -6.88
CA GLY A 34 20.17 19.16 -7.75
C GLY A 34 21.61 18.65 -7.58
N ASP A 35 21.96 18.04 -6.46
CA ASP A 35 23.36 17.60 -6.21
C ASP A 35 23.69 16.22 -6.79
N LEU A 36 22.67 15.39 -7.07
CA LEU A 36 22.83 14.04 -7.62
C LEU A 36 22.11 13.90 -8.97
N PRO A 37 22.75 13.26 -9.97
CA PRO A 37 22.05 12.79 -11.16
C PRO A 37 20.81 11.96 -10.80
N ALA A 38 19.72 12.16 -11.52
CA ALA A 38 18.42 11.53 -11.22
C ALA A 38 18.51 10.01 -11.02
N GLN A 39 19.29 9.32 -11.86
CA GLN A 39 19.51 7.87 -11.77
C GLN A 39 20.20 7.45 -10.46
N LEU A 40 21.17 8.25 -9.98
CA LEU A 40 21.87 7.96 -8.73
C LEU A 40 20.98 8.27 -7.52
N ARG A 41 20.12 9.29 -7.61
CA ARG A 41 19.13 9.58 -6.59
C ARG A 41 18.10 8.45 -6.50
N HIS A 42 17.52 8.03 -7.62
CA HIS A 42 16.62 6.88 -7.69
C HIS A 42 17.24 5.64 -7.06
N ALA A 43 18.43 5.22 -7.53
CA ALA A 43 19.12 4.05 -7.00
C ALA A 43 19.37 4.15 -5.48
N ARG A 44 19.65 5.35 -4.96
CA ARG A 44 19.84 5.59 -3.53
C ARG A 44 18.54 5.51 -2.74
N ILE A 45 17.45 6.09 -3.24
CA ILE A 45 16.12 6.00 -2.63
C ILE A 45 15.71 4.52 -2.52
N VAL A 46 15.76 3.79 -3.63
CA VAL A 46 15.44 2.36 -3.69
C VAL A 46 16.31 1.54 -2.72
N TYR A 47 17.63 1.74 -2.75
CA TYR A 47 18.57 1.07 -1.86
C TYR A 47 18.25 1.28 -0.38
N CYS A 48 17.88 2.50 0.00
CA CYS A 48 17.54 2.84 1.38
C CYS A 48 16.19 2.24 1.77
N LEU A 49 15.14 2.42 0.97
CA LEU A 49 13.79 1.93 1.27
C LEU A 49 13.76 0.42 1.47
N GLN A 50 14.48 -0.34 0.64
CA GLN A 50 14.57 -1.81 0.79
C GLN A 50 15.18 -2.24 2.13
N ARG A 51 16.20 -1.52 2.61
CA ARG A 51 16.84 -1.83 3.90
C ARG A 51 16.04 -1.33 5.09
N LEU A 52 15.45 -0.14 4.97
CA LEU A 52 14.57 0.41 5.99
C LEU A 52 13.33 -0.48 6.18
N ALA A 53 12.81 -1.05 5.08
CA ALA A 53 11.73 -2.04 5.11
C ALA A 53 12.16 -3.34 5.81
N SER A 54 13.37 -3.85 5.55
CA SER A 54 13.82 -5.11 6.16
C SER A 54 14.02 -5.02 7.67
N VAL A 55 14.34 -3.82 8.18
CA VAL A 55 14.44 -3.55 9.62
C VAL A 55 13.19 -2.90 10.21
N LYS A 56 12.14 -2.70 9.40
CA LYS A 56 10.88 -2.02 9.80
C LYS A 56 11.14 -0.69 10.51
N ALA A 57 12.07 0.13 10.01
CA ALA A 57 12.40 1.43 10.60
C ALA A 57 11.25 2.42 10.38
N PRO A 58 10.61 3.00 11.42
CA PRO A 58 9.42 3.84 11.24
C PRO A 58 9.72 5.32 10.99
N ARG A 59 10.92 5.80 11.31
CA ARG A 59 11.29 7.23 11.22
C ARG A 59 11.07 7.85 9.83
N PRO A 60 11.39 7.15 8.72
CA PRO A 60 11.13 7.68 7.37
C PRO A 60 9.65 7.93 7.04
N LEU A 61 8.69 7.39 7.81
CA LEU A 61 7.25 7.61 7.56
C LEU A 61 6.88 9.10 7.45
N ALA A 62 7.56 9.97 8.20
CA ALA A 62 7.29 11.40 8.23
C ALA A 62 7.49 12.10 6.86
N THR A 63 8.21 11.49 5.93
CA THR A 63 8.52 12.08 4.61
C THR A 63 7.90 11.32 3.45
N ILE A 64 7.28 10.15 3.69
CA ILE A 64 6.76 9.28 2.61
C ILE A 64 5.67 9.98 1.82
N LEU A 65 4.78 10.73 2.47
CA LEU A 65 3.71 11.42 1.77
C LEU A 65 4.24 12.43 0.75
N GLY A 66 5.22 13.24 1.14
CA GLY A 66 5.92 14.14 0.22
C GLY A 66 6.62 13.36 -0.89
N ALA A 67 7.34 12.30 -0.52
CA ALA A 67 8.04 11.47 -1.49
C ALA A 67 7.10 10.82 -2.53
N LEU A 68 5.90 10.36 -2.15
CA LEU A 68 4.91 9.82 -3.09
C LEU A 68 4.42 10.86 -4.12
N ARG A 69 4.41 12.14 -3.73
CA ARG A 69 4.01 13.26 -4.60
C ARG A 69 5.16 13.69 -5.53
N ASP A 70 6.36 13.78 -4.97
CA ASP A 70 7.54 14.34 -5.66
C ASP A 70 8.26 13.30 -6.52
N PHE A 71 8.15 12.01 -6.17
CA PHE A 71 8.85 10.87 -6.78
C PHE A 71 7.86 9.79 -7.23
N PRO A 72 7.04 10.06 -8.27
CA PRO A 72 6.01 9.14 -8.73
C PRO A 72 6.57 7.82 -9.29
N ASP A 73 7.80 7.84 -9.83
CA ASP A 73 8.46 6.66 -10.39
C ASP A 73 8.86 5.65 -9.30
N GLU A 74 9.01 6.11 -8.05
CA GLU A 74 9.42 5.34 -6.87
C GLU A 74 8.21 4.81 -6.07
N THR A 75 6.99 4.91 -6.63
CA THR A 75 5.77 4.58 -5.90
C THR A 75 5.74 3.10 -5.45
N ASP A 76 6.24 2.17 -6.26
CA ASP A 76 6.31 0.76 -5.90
C ASP A 76 7.18 0.57 -4.65
N GLU A 77 8.39 1.15 -4.64
CA GLU A 77 9.32 1.02 -3.53
C GLU A 77 8.83 1.71 -2.26
N LEU A 78 8.22 2.90 -2.39
CA LEU A 78 7.60 3.61 -1.28
C LEU A 78 6.44 2.81 -0.68
N CYS A 79 5.56 2.25 -1.52
CA CYS A 79 4.45 1.41 -1.06
C CYS A 79 4.93 0.06 -0.50
N SER A 80 5.98 -0.53 -1.05
CA SER A 80 6.62 -1.74 -0.51
C SER A 80 7.21 -1.49 0.88
N TYR A 81 7.82 -0.33 1.10
CA TYR A 81 8.25 0.10 2.42
C TYR A 81 7.06 0.30 3.37
N LEU A 82 5.99 0.98 2.95
CA LEU A 82 4.78 1.14 3.77
C LEU A 82 4.15 -0.22 4.15
N LEU A 83 4.08 -1.17 3.21
CA LEU A 83 3.59 -2.53 3.45
C LEU A 83 4.37 -3.24 4.57
N SER A 84 5.68 -3.03 4.66
CA SER A 84 6.51 -3.63 5.72
C SER A 84 6.17 -3.13 7.13
N LEU A 85 5.54 -1.96 7.22
CA LEU A 85 5.17 -1.28 8.46
C LEU A 85 3.69 -1.42 8.83
N CYS A 86 2.86 -2.04 7.99
CA CYS A 86 1.43 -2.21 8.27
C CYS A 86 1.14 -2.97 9.58
N GLU A 87 2.08 -3.79 10.06
CA GLU A 87 1.93 -4.54 11.33
C GLU A 87 2.35 -3.73 12.57
N THR A 88 3.27 -2.77 12.41
CA THR A 88 3.88 -2.03 13.54
C THR A 88 3.38 -0.60 13.66
N ASP A 89 3.02 0.03 12.55
CA ASP A 89 2.67 1.45 12.45
C ASP A 89 1.40 1.66 11.59
N ALA A 90 0.45 0.72 11.68
CA ALA A 90 -0.77 0.65 10.86
C ALA A 90 -1.52 1.99 10.75
N ASP A 91 -1.70 2.69 11.86
CA ASP A 91 -2.44 3.96 11.92
C ASP A 91 -1.75 5.05 11.11
N ARG A 92 -0.42 5.16 11.20
CA ARG A 92 0.35 6.16 10.45
C ARG A 92 0.39 5.82 8.97
N VAL A 93 0.52 4.54 8.63
CA VAL A 93 0.48 4.07 7.24
C VAL A 93 -0.89 4.36 6.62
N ALA A 94 -1.98 4.03 7.32
CA ALA A 94 -3.34 4.27 6.84
C ALA A 94 -3.62 5.77 6.64
N ALA A 95 -3.16 6.63 7.57
CA ALA A 95 -3.26 8.08 7.44
C ALA A 95 -2.54 8.61 6.19
N ILE A 96 -1.29 8.18 5.94
CA ILE A 96 -0.53 8.56 4.73
C ILE A 96 -1.27 8.15 3.47
N CYS A 97 -1.78 6.91 3.41
CA CYS A 97 -2.55 6.44 2.25
C CYS A 97 -3.83 7.26 2.05
N GLY A 98 -4.57 7.55 3.12
CA GLY A 98 -5.79 8.35 3.06
C GLY A 98 -5.54 9.77 2.59
N GLU A 99 -4.54 10.44 3.16
CA GLU A 99 -4.15 11.80 2.78
C GLU A 99 -3.67 11.87 1.33
N PHE A 100 -2.84 10.91 0.89
CA PHE A 100 -2.38 10.87 -0.49
C PHE A 100 -3.53 10.71 -1.50
N LEU A 101 -4.50 9.83 -1.21
CA LEU A 101 -5.67 9.59 -2.08
C LEU A 101 -6.61 10.81 -2.17
N VAL A 102 -6.65 11.66 -1.14
CA VAL A 102 -7.53 12.84 -1.07
C VAL A 102 -6.86 14.09 -1.63
N GLU A 103 -5.61 14.34 -1.27
CA GLU A 103 -4.94 15.62 -1.53
C GLU A 103 -4.19 15.66 -2.87
N THR A 104 -3.95 14.52 -3.50
CA THR A 104 -3.17 14.46 -4.75
C THR A 104 -4.08 14.54 -5.98
N THR A 105 -4.12 15.71 -6.62
CA THR A 105 -5.02 15.99 -7.77
C THR A 105 -4.77 15.10 -8.98
N TYR A 106 -3.51 14.82 -9.30
CA TYR A 106 -3.11 14.05 -10.47
C TYR A 106 -2.31 12.83 -10.04
N MET A 107 -2.94 11.66 -10.10
CA MET A 107 -2.29 10.37 -9.85
C MET A 107 -2.53 9.46 -11.04
N THR A 108 -1.51 8.69 -11.40
CA THR A 108 -1.70 7.60 -12.37
C THR A 108 -2.51 6.46 -11.74
N ASP A 109 -3.18 5.66 -12.57
CA ASP A 109 -3.88 4.46 -12.11
C ASP A 109 -2.95 3.49 -11.37
N TRP A 110 -1.67 3.44 -11.76
CA TRP A 110 -0.66 2.62 -11.11
C TRP A 110 -0.40 3.07 -9.67
N GLN A 111 -0.23 4.37 -9.45
CA GLN A 111 0.01 4.93 -8.11
C GLN A 111 -1.18 4.71 -7.18
N GLN A 112 -2.40 4.95 -7.70
CA GLN A 112 -3.63 4.71 -6.94
C GLN A 112 -3.73 3.24 -6.52
N ALA A 113 -3.48 2.31 -7.44
CA ALA A 113 -3.56 0.88 -7.16
C ALA A 113 -2.56 0.45 -6.07
N TRP A 114 -1.32 0.94 -6.11
CA TRP A 114 -0.32 0.65 -5.07
C TRP A 114 -0.72 1.18 -3.69
N VAL A 115 -1.21 2.41 -3.61
CA VAL A 115 -1.64 3.01 -2.33
C VAL A 115 -2.88 2.31 -1.78
N LEU A 116 -3.84 1.95 -2.63
CA LEU A 116 -5.00 1.15 -2.24
C LEU A 116 -4.59 -0.25 -1.76
N ARG A 117 -3.58 -0.85 -2.39
CA ARG A 117 -3.02 -2.14 -1.96
C ARG A 117 -2.43 -2.07 -0.56
N VAL A 118 -1.65 -1.02 -0.26
CA VAL A 118 -1.14 -0.76 1.10
C VAL A 118 -2.31 -0.60 2.07
N LEU A 119 -3.27 0.28 1.73
CA LEU A 119 -4.43 0.56 2.57
C LEU A 119 -5.23 -0.71 2.88
N SER A 120 -5.35 -1.65 1.94
CA SER A 120 -6.08 -2.92 2.16
C SER A 120 -5.48 -3.77 3.29
N ARG A 121 -4.18 -3.63 3.58
CA ARG A 121 -3.48 -4.37 4.64
C ARG A 121 -3.63 -3.75 6.02
N CYS A 122 -3.87 -2.44 6.09
CA CYS A 122 -4.07 -1.70 7.34
C CYS A 122 -5.44 -1.03 7.41
N VAL A 123 -6.45 -1.55 6.68
CA VAL A 123 -7.76 -0.88 6.54
C VAL A 123 -8.51 -0.75 7.86
N SER A 124 -8.26 -1.65 8.82
CA SER A 124 -8.82 -1.56 10.18
C SER A 124 -8.39 -0.30 10.93
N SER A 125 -7.28 0.32 10.52
CA SER A 125 -6.74 1.57 11.07
C SER A 125 -7.11 2.81 10.24
N ALA A 126 -7.83 2.63 9.13
CA ALA A 126 -8.20 3.74 8.25
C ALA A 126 -9.36 4.55 8.82
N GLU A 127 -9.36 5.86 8.57
CA GLU A 127 -10.51 6.70 8.93
C GLU A 127 -11.76 6.29 8.11
N PRO A 128 -12.96 6.38 8.71
CA PRO A 128 -14.21 6.08 7.99
C PRO A 128 -14.40 6.92 6.71
N THR A 129 -13.91 8.16 6.73
CA THR A 129 -13.90 9.09 5.58
C THR A 129 -13.03 8.56 4.44
N THR A 130 -11.85 8.01 4.75
CA THR A 130 -10.98 7.36 3.76
C THR A 130 -11.69 6.17 3.11
N VAL A 131 -12.31 5.30 3.90
CA VAL A 131 -13.06 4.13 3.39
C VAL A 131 -14.26 4.56 2.52
N ALA A 132 -14.97 5.61 2.93
CA ALA A 132 -16.07 6.16 2.15
C ALA A 132 -15.58 6.67 0.78
N ASN A 133 -14.46 7.38 0.75
CA ASN A 133 -13.86 7.88 -0.49
C ASN A 133 -13.45 6.73 -1.43
N VAL A 134 -12.91 5.64 -0.90
CA VAL A 134 -12.54 4.45 -1.68
C VAL A 134 -13.74 3.81 -2.39
N THR A 135 -14.95 3.93 -1.82
CA THR A 135 -16.17 3.39 -2.45
C THR A 135 -16.41 3.98 -3.84
N ALA A 136 -16.13 5.27 -4.04
CA ALA A 136 -16.31 5.93 -5.33
C ALA A 136 -15.44 5.31 -6.44
N PHE A 137 -14.25 4.81 -6.10
CA PHE A 137 -13.31 4.23 -7.06
C PHE A 137 -13.92 3.01 -7.75
N VAL A 138 -14.60 2.13 -7.02
CA VAL A 138 -15.18 0.89 -7.57
C VAL A 138 -16.24 1.18 -8.64
N SER A 139 -17.07 2.20 -8.39
CA SER A 139 -18.21 2.55 -9.22
C SER A 139 -17.89 3.45 -10.41
N GLU A 140 -16.68 4.04 -10.48
CA GLU A 140 -16.33 5.04 -11.49
C GLU A 140 -15.90 4.38 -12.82
N PRO A 141 -16.70 4.49 -13.90
CA PRO A 141 -16.40 3.77 -15.15
C PRO A 141 -15.21 4.35 -15.93
N ALA A 142 -14.89 5.63 -15.71
CA ALA A 142 -13.78 6.32 -16.37
C ALA A 142 -12.40 5.94 -15.79
N ARG A 143 -12.38 5.31 -14.60
CA ARG A 143 -11.16 4.91 -13.91
C ARG A 143 -10.63 3.58 -14.44
N GLY A 144 -9.31 3.42 -14.48
CA GLY A 144 -8.69 2.17 -14.89
C GLY A 144 -9.03 0.99 -13.98
N TRP A 145 -8.86 -0.22 -14.50
CA TRP A 145 -9.23 -1.46 -13.79
C TRP A 145 -8.38 -1.73 -12.55
N LEU A 146 -7.11 -1.34 -12.53
CA LEU A 146 -6.21 -1.56 -11.40
C LEU A 146 -6.68 -0.85 -10.13
N PRO A 147 -6.92 0.48 -10.12
CA PRO A 147 -7.50 1.17 -8.96
C PRO A 147 -8.85 0.59 -8.54
N ARG A 148 -9.72 0.22 -9.49
CA ARG A 148 -11.05 -0.32 -9.20
C ARG A 148 -10.95 -1.65 -8.44
N LEU A 149 -10.07 -2.53 -8.88
CA LEU A 149 -9.83 -3.84 -8.25
C LEU A 149 -9.23 -3.68 -6.85
N GLU A 150 -8.23 -2.81 -6.69
CA GLU A 150 -7.59 -2.59 -5.38
C GLU A 150 -8.51 -1.83 -4.42
N ALA A 151 -9.37 -0.93 -4.90
CA ALA A 151 -10.43 -0.34 -4.10
C ALA A 151 -11.43 -1.39 -3.61
N ALA A 152 -11.84 -2.33 -4.48
CA ALA A 152 -12.65 -3.46 -4.07
C ALA A 152 -11.95 -4.31 -3.01
N ARG A 153 -10.61 -4.43 -3.06
CA ARG A 153 -9.81 -5.15 -2.07
C ARG A 153 -9.85 -4.48 -0.71
N VAL A 154 -9.71 -3.16 -0.68
CA VAL A 154 -9.86 -2.37 0.55
C VAL A 154 -11.25 -2.58 1.15
N LEU A 155 -12.31 -2.46 0.35
CA LEU A 155 -13.69 -2.65 0.84
C LEU A 155 -13.98 -4.09 1.28
N ALA A 156 -13.43 -5.09 0.59
CA ALA A 156 -13.57 -6.50 0.96
C ALA A 156 -12.85 -6.79 2.28
N ALA A 157 -11.62 -6.29 2.43
CA ALA A 157 -10.87 -6.40 3.68
C ALA A 157 -11.59 -5.68 4.83
N ASN A 158 -12.25 -4.55 4.57
CA ASN A 158 -13.07 -3.85 5.57
C ASN A 158 -14.44 -4.52 5.83
N GLY A 159 -14.83 -5.53 5.05
CA GLY A 159 -16.15 -6.18 5.15
C GLY A 159 -17.32 -5.34 4.61
N THR A 160 -17.04 -4.25 3.87
CA THR A 160 -18.05 -3.31 3.36
C THR A 160 -18.28 -3.40 1.85
N LEU A 161 -17.57 -4.30 1.15
CA LEU A 161 -17.84 -4.56 -0.27
C LEU A 161 -19.26 -5.13 -0.45
N ARG A 162 -20.07 -4.48 -1.27
CA ARG A 162 -21.44 -4.92 -1.55
C ARG A 162 -21.46 -5.99 -2.64
N ALA A 163 -22.40 -6.93 -2.53
CA ALA A 163 -22.57 -8.01 -3.51
C ALA A 163 -22.82 -7.47 -4.94
N GLU A 164 -23.58 -6.39 -5.05
CA GLU A 164 -23.87 -5.74 -6.32
C GLU A 164 -22.63 -5.14 -6.98
N ASP A 165 -21.74 -4.52 -6.20
CA ASP A 165 -20.50 -3.96 -6.70
C ASP A 165 -19.56 -5.07 -7.19
N ALA A 166 -19.42 -6.16 -6.43
CA ALA A 166 -18.61 -7.30 -6.83
C ALA A 166 -19.13 -8.00 -8.10
N ARG A 167 -20.45 -8.15 -8.23
CA ARG A 167 -21.08 -8.68 -9.45
C ARG A 167 -20.89 -7.74 -10.63
N ALA A 168 -21.10 -6.44 -10.44
CA ALA A 168 -20.91 -5.44 -11.48
C ALA A 168 -19.47 -5.41 -11.97
N LEU A 169 -18.49 -5.43 -11.05
CA LEU A 169 -17.07 -5.56 -11.38
C LEU A 169 -16.81 -6.83 -12.20
N ARG A 170 -17.29 -8.00 -11.75
CA ARG A 170 -17.03 -9.29 -12.42
C ARG A 170 -17.64 -9.36 -13.83
N VAL A 171 -18.78 -8.70 -14.05
CA VAL A 171 -19.45 -8.62 -15.36
C VAL A 171 -18.71 -7.67 -16.30
N GLN A 172 -18.27 -6.52 -15.80
CA GLN A 172 -17.64 -5.47 -16.60
C GLN A 172 -16.13 -5.70 -16.82
N ALA A 173 -15.48 -6.47 -15.96
CA ALA A 173 -14.03 -6.66 -15.98
C ALA A 173 -13.54 -7.35 -17.26
N PRO A 174 -12.41 -6.88 -17.82
CA PRO A 174 -11.64 -7.65 -18.79
C PRO A 174 -11.30 -9.03 -18.24
N GLU A 175 -11.13 -10.00 -19.15
CA GLU A 175 -10.95 -11.40 -18.78
C GLU A 175 -9.80 -11.61 -17.78
N ALA A 176 -8.71 -10.86 -17.95
CA ALA A 176 -7.52 -10.93 -17.10
C ALA A 176 -7.78 -10.60 -15.61
N TYR A 177 -8.83 -9.85 -15.27
CA TYR A 177 -9.11 -9.44 -13.88
C TYR A 177 -10.22 -10.26 -13.21
N LYS A 178 -10.92 -11.11 -13.97
CA LYS A 178 -12.08 -11.87 -13.47
C LYS A 178 -11.70 -12.87 -12.37
N SER A 179 -10.56 -13.54 -12.54
CA SER A 179 -9.99 -14.43 -11.53
C SER A 179 -9.57 -13.68 -10.27
N ASP A 180 -9.05 -12.46 -10.41
CA ASP A 180 -8.62 -11.65 -9.26
C ASP A 180 -9.82 -11.21 -8.41
N ILE A 181 -10.95 -10.88 -9.05
CA ILE A 181 -12.20 -10.56 -8.35
C ILE A 181 -12.70 -11.78 -7.58
N ALA A 182 -12.68 -12.96 -8.19
CA ALA A 182 -13.04 -14.21 -7.52
C ALA A 182 -12.13 -14.50 -6.32
N GLY A 183 -10.82 -14.39 -6.52
CA GLY A 183 -9.82 -14.61 -5.48
C GLY A 183 -9.93 -13.61 -4.33
N LEU A 184 -10.25 -12.35 -4.64
CA LEU A 184 -10.52 -11.32 -3.64
C LEU A 184 -11.73 -11.64 -2.76
N VAL A 185 -12.83 -12.13 -3.35
CA VAL A 185 -14.03 -12.51 -2.59
C VAL A 185 -13.73 -13.74 -1.74
N ALA A 186 -13.06 -14.75 -2.30
CA ALA A 186 -12.64 -15.95 -1.57
C ALA A 186 -11.71 -15.61 -0.39
N ALA A 187 -10.75 -14.71 -0.61
CA ALA A 187 -9.81 -14.24 0.42
C ALA A 187 -10.50 -13.47 1.56
N ASN A 188 -11.75 -13.04 1.41
CA ASN A 188 -12.48 -12.29 2.43
C ASN A 188 -13.86 -12.93 2.73
N HIS A 189 -14.03 -14.22 2.46
CA HIS A 189 -15.34 -14.88 2.58
C HIS A 189 -15.93 -14.76 4.00
N ASP A 190 -15.11 -14.90 5.04
CA ASP A 190 -15.50 -14.73 6.45
C ASP A 190 -16.04 -13.33 6.78
N ARG A 191 -15.68 -12.32 5.99
CA ARG A 191 -16.06 -10.91 6.19
C ARG A 191 -17.25 -10.50 5.32
N LEU A 192 -17.65 -11.34 4.38
CA LEU A 192 -18.63 -11.03 3.35
C LEU A 192 -19.76 -12.06 3.39
N ALA A 193 -20.87 -11.74 4.05
CA ALA A 193 -22.00 -12.66 4.24
C ALA A 193 -22.62 -13.21 2.93
N TRP A 194 -22.40 -12.53 1.80
CA TRP A 194 -22.90 -12.92 0.48
C TRP A 194 -21.88 -13.72 -0.34
N SER A 195 -20.64 -13.87 0.15
CA SER A 195 -19.51 -14.43 -0.62
C SER A 195 -19.76 -15.85 -1.10
N GLU A 196 -20.30 -16.74 -0.27
CA GLU A 196 -20.59 -18.13 -0.65
C GLU A 196 -21.47 -18.21 -1.89
N SER A 197 -22.60 -17.49 -1.89
CA SER A 197 -23.52 -17.44 -3.03
C SER A 197 -22.88 -16.90 -4.31
N PHE A 198 -21.94 -15.95 -4.17
CA PHE A 198 -21.21 -15.40 -5.30
C PHE A 198 -20.20 -16.40 -5.85
N LEU A 199 -19.43 -17.05 -4.96
CA LEU A 199 -18.41 -18.02 -5.31
C LEU A 199 -19.01 -19.26 -5.96
N ASP A 200 -20.14 -19.76 -5.45
CA ASP A 200 -20.85 -20.89 -6.05
C ASP A 200 -21.30 -20.60 -7.49
N GLY A 201 -21.81 -19.39 -7.74
CA GLY A 201 -22.25 -18.97 -9.07
C GLY A 201 -21.12 -18.80 -10.09
N ILE A 202 -19.85 -18.81 -9.67
CA ILE A 202 -18.69 -18.67 -10.57
C ILE A 202 -17.81 -19.93 -10.65
N ARG A 203 -18.11 -20.99 -9.89
CA ARG A 203 -17.36 -22.25 -9.92
C ARG A 203 -17.45 -23.00 -11.26
N GLU A 204 -18.39 -22.63 -12.13
CA GLU A 204 -18.47 -23.14 -13.50
C GLU A 204 -17.29 -22.67 -14.37
N ASP A 205 -16.60 -21.60 -13.98
CA ASP A 205 -15.36 -21.13 -14.58
C ASP A 205 -14.15 -21.85 -13.96
N HIS A 206 -13.52 -22.74 -14.72
CA HIS A 206 -12.39 -23.56 -14.27
C HIS A 206 -11.20 -22.74 -13.73
N LEU A 207 -10.92 -21.56 -14.29
CA LEU A 207 -9.82 -20.72 -13.82
C LEU A 207 -10.16 -20.08 -12.47
N ALA A 208 -11.41 -19.66 -12.30
CA ALA A 208 -11.88 -19.15 -11.01
C ALA A 208 -11.89 -20.24 -9.93
N ASP A 209 -12.33 -21.46 -10.25
CA ASP A 209 -12.38 -22.58 -9.30
C ASP A 209 -11.00 -22.94 -8.73
N VAL A 210 -9.96 -22.98 -9.58
CA VAL A 210 -8.58 -23.24 -9.13
C VAL A 210 -8.09 -22.14 -8.17
N VAL A 211 -8.36 -20.87 -8.48
CA VAL A 211 -7.97 -19.75 -7.63
C VAL A 211 -8.71 -19.77 -6.29
N ILE A 212 -10.01 -20.04 -6.31
CA ILE A 212 -10.85 -20.12 -5.11
C ILE A 212 -10.34 -21.23 -4.18
N LYS A 213 -10.14 -22.45 -4.70
CA LYS A 213 -9.61 -23.57 -3.93
C LYS A 213 -8.23 -23.26 -3.34
N GLY A 214 -7.30 -22.78 -4.16
CA GLY A 214 -5.96 -22.44 -3.70
C GLY A 214 -5.94 -21.40 -2.57
N ILE A 215 -6.84 -20.43 -2.61
CA ILE A 215 -6.93 -19.39 -1.56
C ILE A 215 -7.58 -19.93 -0.29
N ILE A 216 -8.68 -20.68 -0.39
CA ILE A 216 -9.38 -21.22 0.78
C ILE A 216 -8.50 -22.25 1.50
N ASP A 217 -7.84 -23.13 0.74
CA ASP A 217 -6.95 -24.16 1.30
C ASP A 217 -5.72 -23.54 1.98
N SER A 218 -5.23 -22.38 1.51
CA SER A 218 -4.10 -21.66 2.15
C SER A 218 -4.41 -21.05 3.52
N LYS A 219 -5.69 -20.99 3.89
CA LYS A 219 -6.18 -20.43 5.17
C LYS A 219 -6.63 -21.48 6.19
N SER A 220 -6.76 -22.73 5.77
CA SER A 220 -7.15 -23.87 6.61
C SER A 220 -5.93 -24.54 7.23
#